data_AF-A0A7X6WRE4-F1
#
_entry.id   AF-A0A7X6WRE4-F1
#
_cell.length_a   1.000
_cell.length_b   1.000
_cell.length_c   1.000
_cell.angle_alpha   90.00
_cell.angle_beta   90.00
_cell.angle_gamma   90.00
#
_symmetry.space_group_name_H-M   'P 1'
#
loop_
_entity.id
_entity.type
_entity.pdbx_description
1 polymer ?
#
loop_
_entity_poly.entity_id
_entity_poly.type
_entity_poly.pdbx_seq_one_letter_code
_entity_poly.pdbx_strand_id
1 'polypeptide(L)'
;MDDLAVPEEKESILKESEEKINLVMDQYNMGLLTVEEKKNKSIEIWNEAKNRITDKVRETLDKEGPVYAMVYSKARGSESVVV
;
A
#
# COMPACT_ATOMS: atom_id res chain seq x y z
N MET A 1 13.73 14.85 13.35
CA MET A 1 14.07 13.61 12.62
C MET A 1 13.35 12.46 13.31
N ASP A 2 12.01 12.43 13.24
CA ASP A 2 11.14 11.24 13.37
C ASP A 2 9.68 11.71 13.20
N ASP A 3 9.40 12.40 12.08
CA ASP A 3 8.06 13.00 11.84
C ASP A 3 7.13 12.06 11.05
N LEU A 4 7.40 10.75 11.13
CA LEU A 4 6.59 9.71 10.52
C LEU A 4 6.43 8.61 11.55
N ALA A 5 5.40 8.74 12.40
CA ALA A 5 4.92 7.64 13.21
C ALA A 5 4.66 6.45 12.28
N VAL A 6 5.54 5.45 12.32
CA VAL A 6 5.36 4.23 11.53
C VAL A 6 4.15 3.52 12.13
N PRO A 7 3.05 3.33 11.39
CA PRO A 7 1.89 2.67 11.95
C PRO A 7 2.26 1.22 12.29
N GLU A 8 2.00 0.79 13.53
CA GLU A 8 2.22 -0.58 13.99
C GLU A 8 1.46 -1.60 13.10
N GLU A 9 0.34 -1.17 12.52
CA GLU A 9 -0.45 -1.95 11.57
C GLU A 9 0.30 -2.28 10.25
N LYS A 10 1.39 -1.58 9.93
CA LYS A 10 2.20 -1.85 8.72
C LYS A 10 2.71 -3.29 8.68
N GLU A 11 3.26 -3.80 9.78
CA GLU A 11 3.77 -5.17 9.83
C GLU A 11 2.65 -6.19 9.61
N SER A 12 1.47 -5.95 10.18
CA SER A 12 0.31 -6.81 9.99
C SER A 12 -0.15 -6.82 8.53
N ILE A 13 -0.21 -5.66 7.86
CA ILE A 13 -0.62 -5.56 6.45
C ILE A 13 0.39 -6.26 5.54
N LEU A 14 1.69 -6.11 5.81
CA LEU A 14 2.73 -6.79 5.06
C LEU A 14 2.60 -8.31 5.20
N LYS A 15 2.43 -8.81 6.42
CA LYS A 15 2.27 -10.24 6.68
C LYS A 15 1.03 -10.81 5.98
N GLU A 16 -0.11 -10.13 6.05
CA GLU A 16 -1.35 -10.55 5.36
C GLU A 16 -1.13 -10.60 3.83
N SER A 17 -0.37 -9.63 3.29
CA SER A 17 -0.06 -9.56 1.87
C SER A 17 0.89 -10.67 1.43
N GLU A 18 1.89 -11.01 2.25
CA GLU A 18 2.77 -12.16 2.03
C GLU A 18 1.98 -13.49 2.03
N GLU A 19 1.03 -13.66 2.95
CA GLU A 19 0.15 -14.84 2.97
C GLU A 19 -0.69 -14.95 1.69
N LYS A 20 -1.23 -13.83 1.19
CA LYS A 20 -1.95 -13.79 -0.09
C LYS A 20 -1.03 -14.15 -1.28
N ILE A 21 0.20 -13.64 -1.29
CA ILE A 21 1.19 -13.99 -2.33
C ILE A 21 1.53 -15.48 -2.30
N ASN A 22 1.69 -16.06 -1.11
CA ASN A 22 1.93 -17.50 -0.95
C ASN A 22 0.77 -18.32 -1.49
N LEU A 23 -0.48 -17.93 -1.24
CA LEU A 23 -1.65 -18.59 -1.82
C LEU A 23 -1.65 -18.51 -3.36
N VAL A 24 -1.28 -17.37 -3.93
CA VAL A 24 -1.17 -17.19 -5.39
C VAL A 24 -0.04 -18.05 -5.98
N MET A 25 1.10 -18.16 -5.28
CA MET A 25 2.18 -19.08 -5.64
C MET A 25 1.72 -20.54 -5.62
N ASP A 26 0.98 -20.94 -4.58
CA ASP A 26 0.44 -22.29 -4.45
C ASP A 26 -0.54 -22.62 -5.58
N GLN A 27 -1.47 -21.70 -5.88
CA GLN A 27 -2.39 -21.83 -7.03
C GLN A 27 -1.65 -21.95 -8.36
N TYR A 28 -0.56 -21.20 -8.54
CA TYR A 28 0.30 -21.34 -9.72
C TYR A 28 0.99 -22.71 -9.77
N ASN A 29 1.51 -23.21 -8.64
CA ASN A 29 2.15 -24.52 -8.56
C ASN A 29 1.16 -25.68 -8.82
N MET A 30 -0.10 -25.51 -8.44
CA MET A 30 -1.19 -26.43 -8.78
C MET A 30 -1.64 -26.34 -10.25
N GLY A 31 -1.10 -25.40 -11.04
CA GLY A 31 -1.47 -25.19 -12.43
C GLY A 31 -2.82 -24.49 -12.62
N LEU A 32 -3.37 -23.87 -11.57
CA LEU A 32 -4.66 -23.14 -11.62
C LEU A 32 -4.52 -21.72 -12.17
N LEU A 33 -3.29 -21.18 -12.22
CA LEU A 33 -3.00 -19.84 -12.70
C LEU A 33 -1.91 -19.88 -13.77
N THR A 34 -2.04 -19.00 -14.75
CA THR A 34 -0.96 -18.70 -15.68
C THR A 34 0.08 -17.76 -15.06
N VAL A 35 1.26 -17.68 -15.69
CA VAL A 35 2.33 -16.75 -15.26
C VAL A 35 1.85 -15.30 -15.27
N GLU A 36 1.02 -14.95 -16.26
CA GLU A 36 0.50 -13.59 -16.42
C GLU A 36 -0.54 -13.26 -15.34
N GLU A 37 -1.45 -14.19 -15.04
CA GLU A 37 -2.42 -14.04 -13.95
C GLU A 37 -1.74 -13.97 -12.58
N LYS A 38 -0.73 -14.80 -12.33
CA LYS A 38 0.09 -14.73 -11.12
C LYS A 38 0.68 -13.33 -10.97
N LYS A 39 1.29 -12.79 -12.03
CA LYS A 39 1.93 -11.47 -12.02
C LYS A 39 0.90 -10.37 -11.72
N ASN A 40 -0.24 -10.39 -12.41
CA ASN A 40 -1.31 -9.40 -12.20
C ASN A 40 -1.86 -9.48 -10.77
N LYS A 41 -2.12 -10.68 -10.24
CA LYS A 41 -2.56 -10.88 -8.85
C LYS A 41 -1.52 -10.39 -7.84
N SER A 42 -0.24 -10.66 -8.06
CA SER A 42 0.82 -10.15 -7.18
C SER A 42 0.87 -8.62 -7.16
N ILE A 43 0.73 -7.98 -8.32
CA ILE A 43 0.68 -6.51 -8.43
C ILE A 43 -0.54 -5.95 -7.69
N GLU A 44 -1.71 -6.59 -7.84
CA GLU A 44 -2.94 -6.18 -7.15
C GLU A 44 -2.80 -6.27 -5.63
N ILE A 45 -2.27 -7.39 -5.11
CA ILE A 45 -2.03 -7.57 -3.67
C ILE A 45 -1.11 -6.48 -3.11
N TRP A 46 0.00 -6.18 -3.79
CA TRP A 46 0.92 -5.13 -3.34
C TRP A 46 0.32 -3.72 -3.45
N ASN A 47 -0.50 -3.46 -4.46
CA ASN A 47 -1.23 -2.19 -4.56
C ASN A 47 -2.26 -2.04 -3.43
N GLU A 48 -3.00 -3.10 -3.10
CA GLU A 48 -3.92 -3.10 -1.97
C GLU A 48 -3.17 -2.86 -0.65
N ALA A 49 -2.04 -3.54 -0.44
CA ALA A 49 -1.19 -3.34 0.73
C ALA A 49 -0.73 -1.88 0.85
N LYS A 50 -0.24 -1.30 -0.26
CA LYS A 50 0.18 0.11 -0.32
C LYS A 50 -0.98 1.06 0.02
N ASN A 51 -2.17 0.82 -0.53
CA ASN A 51 -3.34 1.65 -0.26
C ASN A 51 -3.75 1.56 1.22
N ARG A 52 -3.80 0.35 1.78
CA ARG A 52 -4.12 0.15 3.20
C ARG A 52 -3.10 0.83 4.12
N ILE A 53 -1.80 0.69 3.83
CA ILE A 53 -0.74 1.40 4.58
C ILE A 53 -0.93 2.92 4.44
N THR A 54 -1.25 3.42 3.24
CA THR A 54 -1.48 4.85 3.02
C THR A 54 -2.68 5.37 3.82
N ASP A 55 -3.79 4.64 3.85
CA ASP A 55 -4.95 4.97 4.69
C ASP A 55 -4.57 4.96 6.17
N LYS A 56 -3.85 3.94 6.65
CA LYS A 56 -3.40 3.88 8.04
C LYS A 56 -2.45 5.01 8.42
N VAL A 57 -1.50 5.33 7.55
CA VAL A 57 -0.61 6.49 7.73
C VAL A 57 -1.43 7.78 7.80
N ARG A 58 -2.47 7.95 6.96
CA ARG A 58 -3.38 9.11 7.00
C ARG A 58 -4.20 9.16 8.28
N GLU A 59 -4.62 8.03 8.84
CA GLU A 59 -5.33 7.97 10.13
C GLU A 59 -4.41 8.35 11.29
N THR A 60 -3.13 7.96 11.23
CA THR A 60 -2.12 8.31 12.24
C THR A 60 -1.54 9.72 12.06
N LEU A 61 -1.75 10.35 10.90
CA LEU A 61 -1.28 11.70 10.63
C LEU A 61 -2.20 12.70 11.34
N ASP A 62 -1.61 13.53 12.19
CA ASP A 62 -2.35 14.56 12.92
C ASP A 62 -3.06 15.51 11.93
N LYS A 63 -4.39 15.62 12.03
CA LYS A 63 -5.24 16.38 11.10
C LYS A 63 -4.96 17.89 11.11
N GLU A 64 -4.21 18.39 12.10
CA GLU A 64 -3.80 19.80 12.19
C GLU A 64 -2.33 20.02 11.80
N GLY A 65 -1.61 18.95 11.43
CA GLY A 65 -0.22 19.02 11.02
C GLY A 65 -0.03 19.65 9.62
N PRO A 66 1.10 20.36 9.38
CA PRO A 66 1.40 20.98 8.09
C PRO A 66 1.50 19.98 6.92
N VAL A 67 1.74 18.69 7.22
CA VAL A 67 1.77 17.60 6.24
C VAL A 67 0.35 17.23 5.76
N TYR A 68 -0.64 17.20 6.66
CA TYR A 68 -2.05 16.99 6.28
C TYR A 68 -2.56 18.14 5.41
N ALA A 69 -2.21 19.38 5.77
CA ALA A 69 -2.53 20.57 4.99
C ALA A 69 -1.90 20.54 3.59
N MET A 70 -0.68 19.99 3.41
CA MET A 70 -0.04 19.88 2.09
C MET A 70 -0.70 18.81 1.20
N VAL A 71 -1.15 17.69 1.77
CA VAL A 71 -1.83 16.61 1.03
C VAL A 71 -3.25 16.99 0.61
N TYR A 72 -3.96 17.76 1.45
CA TYR A 72 -5.35 18.14 1.19
C TYR A 72 -5.50 19.53 0.53
N SER A 73 -4.53 20.43 0.71
CA SER A 73 -4.52 21.69 -0.01
C SER A 73 -4.10 21.45 -1.45
N LYS A 74 -5.13 21.25 -2.27
CA LYS A 74 -5.17 21.41 -3.72
C LYS A 74 -4.83 22.86 -4.12
N ALA A 75 -3.80 23.46 -3.52
CA ALA A 75 -3.55 24.90 -3.53
C ALA A 75 -2.45 25.33 -4.48
N ARG A 76 -1.53 24.46 -4.92
CA ARG A 76 -0.57 24.84 -5.98
C ARG A 76 -0.31 23.65 -6.89
N GLY A 77 -0.97 23.68 -8.05
CA GLY A 77 -1.06 22.57 -8.98
C GLY A 77 0.28 21.97 -9.37
N SER A 78 0.35 20.64 -9.33
CA SER A 78 1.10 19.76 -10.22
C SER A 78 0.80 18.33 -9.79
N GLU A 79 -0.34 17.80 -10.22
CA GLU A 79 -0.75 16.40 -10.09
C GLU A 79 0.10 15.48 -11.00
N SER A 80 1.40 15.75 -11.17
CA SER A 80 2.21 15.13 -12.25
C SER A 80 3.66 14.82 -11.92
N VAL A 81 4.13 14.94 -10.67
CA VAL A 81 5.51 14.56 -10.33
C VAL A 81 5.53 13.72 -9.07
N VAL A 82 5.05 12.48 -9.17
CA VAL A 82 5.70 11.32 -8.52
C VAL A 82 5.41 10.10 -9.40
N VAL A 83 6.12 10.02 -10.53
CA VAL A 83 6.53 8.74 -11.13
C VAL A 83 7.93 8.46 -10.61
#